data_AF-A0A7W0PRP3-F1
#
_entry.id   AF-A0A7W0PRP3-F1
#
_cell.length_a   1.000
_cell.length_b   1.000
_cell.length_c   1.000
_cell.angle_alpha   90.00
_cell.angle_beta   90.00
_cell.angle_gamma   90.00
#
_symmetry.space_group_name_H-M   'P 1'
#
loop_
_entity.id
_entity.type
_entity.pdbx_description
1 polymer ?
#
loop_
_entity_poly.entity_id
_entity_poly.type
_entity_poly.pdbx_seq_one_letter_code
_entity_poly.pdbx_strand_id
1 'polypeptide(L)'
;MVIEDRGVEFTSAAQHDTDTISVRKRDGRTVSFDKGRIAHAIEMAYRAEIGVPYPDPISSQVAGRIDSVTRGVIQSLPSSIADGDPATVEEIQDEVERQLMAAGAYAVARRYILYREARARARDEEQLRLRDLDGQEMLVNRAVLRNWIQDAAIDLGDIAVKDIEEDVLTSVRHGMALTELDRAIVLAGRSRIEQRPIYSSFAARALLRSIYSEVVKRRVAVADVDSFYASA
;
A
#
# COMPACT_ATOMS: atom_id res chain seq x y z
N MET A 1 26.70 46.79 44.45
CA MET A 1 25.29 46.74 44.05
C MET A 1 25.28 46.71 42.53
N VAL A 2 25.64 45.58 41.91
CA VAL A 2 24.75 44.48 41.47
C VAL A 2 23.53 45.02 40.74
N ILE A 3 23.49 44.82 39.42
CA ILE A 3 22.51 43.96 38.73
C ILE A 3 23.13 43.58 37.39
N GLU A 4 23.35 42.28 37.21
CA GLU A 4 23.72 41.61 35.98
C GLU A 4 22.48 41.56 35.07
N ASP A 5 22.61 41.99 33.82
CA ASP A 5 21.61 41.75 32.79
C ASP A 5 21.95 40.42 32.10
N ARG A 6 21.27 39.36 32.51
CA ARG A 6 21.39 38.02 31.94
C ARG A 6 20.64 38.00 30.61
N GLY A 7 21.40 38.14 29.52
CA GLY A 7 20.94 37.78 28.18
C GLY A 7 20.45 36.33 28.17
N VAL A 8 19.16 36.15 27.87
CA VAL A 8 18.53 34.85 27.68
C VAL A 8 19.11 34.24 26.40
N GLU A 9 19.93 33.20 26.55
CA GLU A 9 20.38 32.36 25.45
C GLU A 9 19.17 31.64 24.83
N PHE A 10 18.84 32.00 23.60
CA PHE A 10 17.95 31.19 22.76
C PHE A 10 18.71 29.95 22.33
N THR A 11 18.44 28.83 23.00
CA THR A 11 18.95 27.50 22.62
C THR A 11 18.52 27.20 21.18
N SER A 12 19.50 27.14 20.28
CA SER A 12 19.33 26.73 18.88
C SER A 12 18.67 25.35 18.82
N ALA A 13 17.49 25.26 18.22
CA ALA A 13 16.86 23.97 17.91
C ALA A 13 17.79 23.15 17.03
N ALA A 14 18.14 21.94 17.47
CA ALA A 14 19.02 21.04 16.74
C ALA A 14 18.38 20.68 15.38
N GLN A 15 19.05 21.06 14.29
CA GLN A 15 18.77 20.48 12.98
C GLN A 15 19.25 19.03 13.03
N HIS A 16 18.34 18.08 13.24
CA HIS A 16 18.67 16.67 13.25
C HIS A 16 18.97 16.21 11.81
N ASP A 17 20.21 15.75 11.61
CA ASP A 17 20.63 15.16 10.35
C ASP A 17 19.93 13.80 10.19
N THR A 18 19.01 13.71 9.23
CA THR A 18 18.14 12.54 9.06
C THR A 18 18.88 11.27 8.66
N ASP A 19 20.14 11.39 8.21
CA ASP A 19 20.97 10.28 7.72
C ASP A 19 21.37 9.28 8.81
N THR A 20 21.29 9.66 10.10
CA THR A 20 21.64 8.79 11.24
C THR A 20 20.43 8.13 11.90
N ILE A 21 19.20 8.45 11.44
CA ILE A 21 17.96 7.98 12.06
C ILE A 21 17.62 6.58 11.54
N SER A 22 17.34 5.66 12.46
CA SER A 22 16.90 4.30 12.13
C SER A 22 15.48 4.02 12.63
N VAL A 23 14.73 3.22 11.85
CA VAL A 23 13.33 2.89 12.08
C VAL A 23 13.18 1.38 12.20
N ARG A 24 12.61 0.93 13.32
CA ARG A 24 12.23 -0.46 13.53
C ARG A 24 10.86 -0.72 12.95
N LYS A 25 10.80 -1.62 11.97
CA LYS A 25 9.56 -2.10 11.36
C LYS A 25 8.90 -3.15 12.26
N ARG A 26 7.60 -3.38 12.03
CA ARG A 26 6.79 -4.39 12.76
C ARG A 26 7.34 -5.81 12.67
N ASP A 27 8.08 -6.14 11.61
CA ASP A 27 8.72 -7.44 11.42
C ASP A 27 10.05 -7.58 12.17
N GLY A 28 10.41 -6.59 12.99
CA GLY A 28 11.64 -6.55 13.78
C GLY A 28 12.85 -6.02 13.02
N ARG A 29 12.75 -5.78 11.70
CA ARG A 29 13.88 -5.25 10.92
C ARG A 29 14.07 -3.76 11.19
N THR A 30 15.33 -3.34 11.29
CA THR A 30 15.71 -1.93 11.35
C THR A 30 16.12 -1.45 9.96
N VAL A 31 15.57 -0.31 9.54
CA VAL A 31 15.86 0.33 8.24
C VAL A 31 16.21 1.79 8.43
N SER A 32 16.94 2.40 7.50
CA SER A 32 17.18 3.84 7.51
C SER A 32 15.88 4.62 7.37
N PHE A 33 15.77 5.71 8.11
CA PHE A 33 14.66 6.64 8.01
C PHE A 33 14.61 7.30 6.62
N ASP A 34 13.40 7.43 6.07
CA ASP A 34 13.18 8.08 4.78
C ASP A 34 12.01 9.06 4.89
N LYS A 35 12.34 10.36 4.89
CA LYS A 35 11.37 11.45 4.93
C LYS A 35 10.38 11.43 3.76
N GLY A 36 10.79 10.92 2.60
CA GLY A 36 9.96 10.82 1.41
C GLY A 36 8.76 9.90 1.63
N ARG A 37 8.92 8.84 2.44
CA ARG A 37 7.81 7.94 2.79
C ARG A 37 6.74 8.62 3.64
N ILE A 38 7.15 9.50 4.55
CA ILE A 38 6.23 10.28 5.38
C ILE A 38 5.50 11.30 4.53
N ALA A 39 6.24 12.09 3.73
CA ALA A 39 5.67 13.07 2.83
C ALA A 39 4.63 12.43 1.89
N HIS A 40 4.96 11.28 1.29
CA HIS A 40 4.05 10.56 0.41
C HIS A 40 2.80 10.05 1.15
N ALA A 41 2.94 9.51 2.36
CA ALA A 41 1.78 9.05 3.13
C ALA A 41 0.83 10.21 3.50
N ILE A 42 1.38 11.37 3.87
CA ILE A 42 0.62 12.60 4.14
C ILE A 42 -0.04 13.10 2.86
N GLU A 43 0.68 13.11 1.73
CA GLU A 43 0.16 13.50 0.42
C GLU A 43 -1.05 12.66 0.01
N MET A 44 -0.97 11.33 0.17
CA MET A 44 -2.08 10.42 -0.13
C MET A 44 -3.33 10.75 0.70
N ALA A 45 -3.15 11.16 1.97
CA ALA A 45 -4.26 11.60 2.81
C ALA A 45 -4.86 12.94 2.34
N TYR A 46 -4.02 13.91 1.96
CA TYR A 46 -4.49 15.19 1.40
C TYR A 46 -5.24 14.97 0.09
N ARG A 47 -4.69 14.17 -0.82
CA ARG A 47 -5.30 13.78 -2.10
C ARG A 47 -6.66 13.13 -1.92
N ALA A 48 -6.77 12.20 -0.97
CA ALA A 48 -8.04 11.54 -0.63
C ALA A 48 -9.10 12.51 -0.08
N GLU A 49 -8.67 13.61 0.55
CA GLU A 49 -9.58 14.64 1.04
C GLU A 49 -10.03 15.61 -0.06
N ILE A 50 -9.10 16.07 -0.91
CA ILE A 50 -9.40 17.02 -2.00
C ILE A 50 -9.95 16.34 -3.27
N GLY A 51 -9.94 15.00 -3.33
CA GLY A 51 -10.45 14.23 -4.46
C GLY A 51 -9.54 14.25 -5.70
N VAL A 52 -8.24 14.47 -5.53
CA VAL A 52 -7.27 14.52 -6.64
C VAL A 52 -6.48 13.21 -6.68
N PRO A 53 -6.59 12.38 -7.74
CA PRO A 53 -5.88 11.12 -7.83
C PRO A 53 -4.38 11.34 -8.03
N TYR A 54 -3.55 10.39 -7.61
CA TYR A 54 -2.11 10.40 -7.92
C TYR A 54 -1.90 9.89 -9.35
N PRO A 55 -1.00 10.47 -10.18
CA PRO A 55 0.01 11.50 -9.87
C PRO A 55 -0.40 12.95 -10.21
N ASP A 56 -1.69 13.27 -10.34
CA ASP A 56 -2.13 14.60 -10.80
C ASP A 56 -1.57 15.74 -9.94
N PRO A 57 -1.32 16.93 -10.51
CA PRO A 57 -0.72 18.03 -9.77
C PRO A 57 -1.63 18.50 -8.63
N ILE A 58 -1.03 18.72 -7.46
CA ILE A 58 -1.66 19.38 -6.30
C ILE A 58 -1.24 20.85 -6.25
N SER A 59 -2.05 21.69 -5.60
CA SER A 59 -1.72 23.12 -5.48
C SER A 59 -0.46 23.34 -4.62
N SER A 60 0.27 24.42 -4.91
CA SER A 60 1.45 24.81 -4.13
C SER A 60 1.14 25.02 -2.65
N GLN A 61 -0.07 25.49 -2.32
CA GLN A 61 -0.54 25.62 -0.95
C GLN A 61 -0.65 24.27 -0.24
N VAL A 62 -1.20 23.25 -0.91
CA VAL A 62 -1.31 21.89 -0.35
C VAL A 62 0.09 21.27 -0.20
N ALA A 63 0.95 21.42 -1.22
CA ALA A 63 2.34 20.96 -1.14
C ALA A 63 3.10 21.61 0.03
N GLY A 64 2.92 22.91 0.26
CA GLY A 64 3.52 23.62 1.39
C GLY A 64 3.00 23.13 2.75
N ARG A 65 1.72 22.75 2.85
CA ARG A 65 1.17 22.15 4.06
C ARG A 65 1.75 20.75 4.31
N ILE A 66 1.87 19.92 3.28
CA ILE A 66 2.48 18.59 3.38
C ILE A 66 3.93 18.72 3.88
N ASP A 67 4.71 19.63 3.30
CA ASP A 67 6.09 19.88 3.71
C ASP A 67 6.18 20.37 5.17
N SER A 68 5.31 21.30 5.57
CA SER A 68 5.26 21.82 6.93
C SER A 68 4.96 20.73 7.96
N VAL A 69 3.97 19.87 7.69
CA VAL A 69 3.62 18.73 8.57
C VAL A 69 4.77 17.73 8.61
N THR A 70 5.35 17.40 7.46
CA THR A 70 6.49 16.47 7.37
C THR A 70 7.68 16.97 8.18
N ARG A 71 8.02 18.26 8.09
CA ARG A 71 9.07 18.87 8.91
C ARG A 71 8.74 18.84 10.40
N GLY A 72 7.48 19.13 10.75
CA GLY A 72 7.00 19.03 12.13
C GLY A 72 7.26 17.65 12.72
N VAL A 73 6.89 16.59 11.99
CA VAL A 73 7.12 15.19 12.40
C VAL A 73 8.60 14.92 12.65
N ILE A 74 9.46 15.31 11.71
CA ILE A 74 10.91 15.08 11.82
C ILE A 74 11.49 15.81 13.04
N GLN A 75 11.06 17.04 13.31
CA GLN A 75 11.53 17.84 14.44
C GLN A 75 11.05 17.33 15.80
N SER A 76 9.89 16.68 15.84
CA SER A 76 9.33 16.09 17.07
C SER A 76 9.85 14.69 17.39
N LEU A 77 10.61 14.06 16.48
CA LEU A 77 11.22 12.77 16.75
C LEU A 77 12.25 12.92 17.88
N PRO A 78 12.18 12.11 18.96
CA PRO A 78 13.05 12.27 20.11
C PRO A 78 14.53 12.08 19.76
N SER A 79 15.38 12.89 20.40
CA SER A 79 16.85 12.88 20.23
C SER A 79 17.47 11.51 20.53
N SER A 80 16.84 10.72 21.40
CA SER A 80 17.26 9.35 21.73
C SER A 80 17.27 8.40 20.53
N ILE A 81 16.52 8.72 19.47
CA ILE A 81 16.57 7.97 18.19
C ILE A 81 17.88 8.20 17.45
N ALA A 82 18.48 9.39 17.59
CA ALA A 82 19.81 9.68 17.07
C ALA A 82 20.92 9.03 17.92
N ASP A 83 20.64 8.73 19.21
CA ASP A 83 21.57 8.07 20.14
C ASP A 83 21.52 6.53 20.09
N GLY A 84 20.74 5.95 19.18
CA GLY A 84 20.83 4.52 18.81
C GLY A 84 19.62 3.65 19.13
N ASP A 85 18.52 4.19 19.71
CA ASP A 85 17.27 3.41 19.87
C ASP A 85 16.32 3.68 18.69
N PRO A 86 16.07 2.70 17.79
CA PRO A 86 15.29 2.94 16.59
C PRO A 86 13.81 3.22 16.89
N ALA A 87 13.30 4.31 16.34
CA ALA A 87 11.87 4.63 16.41
C ALA A 87 11.05 3.53 15.76
N THR A 88 9.93 3.15 16.36
CA THR A 88 8.97 2.25 15.72
C THR A 88 8.19 2.97 14.64
N VAL A 89 7.68 2.22 13.67
CA VAL A 89 6.80 2.76 12.63
C VAL A 89 5.53 3.35 13.25
N GLU A 90 5.04 2.77 14.34
CA GLU A 90 3.85 3.20 15.08
C GLU A 90 4.05 4.58 15.70
N GLU A 91 5.19 4.82 16.36
CA GLU A 91 5.50 6.12 16.96
C GLU A 91 5.56 7.23 15.91
N ILE A 92 6.14 6.95 14.73
CA ILE A 92 6.15 7.90 13.61
C ILE A 92 4.73 8.16 13.11
N GLN A 93 3.89 7.12 13.02
CA GLN A 93 2.50 7.27 12.58
C GLN A 93 1.68 8.12 13.54
N ASP A 94 1.84 7.90 14.84
CA ASP A 94 1.15 8.68 15.88
C ASP A 94 1.63 10.13 15.88
N GLU A 95 2.90 10.38 15.57
CA GLU A 95 3.42 11.74 15.42
C GLU A 95 2.84 12.45 14.19
N VAL A 96 2.71 11.76 13.05
CA VAL A 96 2.03 12.31 11.86
C VAL A 96 0.60 12.75 12.21
N GLU A 97 -0.13 11.93 12.97
CA GLU A 97 -1.47 12.28 13.43
C GLU A 97 -1.47 13.50 14.35
N ARG A 98 -0.55 13.57 15.33
CA ARG A 98 -0.41 14.74 16.19
C ARG A 98 -0.14 16.02 15.39
N GLN A 99 0.75 15.98 14.41
CA GLN A 99 1.10 17.14 13.59
C GLN A 99 -0.05 17.58 12.67
N LEU A 100 -0.81 16.64 12.09
CA LEU A 100 -2.01 16.96 11.31
C LEU A 100 -3.09 17.61 12.18
N MET A 101 -3.28 17.12 13.41
CA MET A 101 -4.23 17.69 14.37
C MET A 101 -3.79 19.08 14.84
N ALA A 102 -2.50 19.28 15.12
CA ALA A 102 -1.92 20.57 15.50
C ALA A 102 -2.04 21.62 14.38
N ALA A 103 -1.93 21.19 13.11
CA ALA A 103 -2.15 22.04 11.94
C ALA A 103 -3.64 22.33 11.66
N GLY A 104 -4.57 21.82 12.48
CA GLY A 104 -6.02 21.97 12.28
C GLY A 104 -6.56 21.19 11.07
N ALA A 105 -5.78 20.26 10.51
CA ALA A 105 -6.13 19.48 9.32
C ALA A 105 -6.96 18.23 9.67
N TYR A 106 -8.03 18.40 10.43
CA TYR A 106 -8.81 17.28 11.03
C TYR A 106 -9.36 16.28 10.00
N ALA A 107 -9.88 16.78 8.88
CA ALA A 107 -10.42 15.91 7.83
C ALA A 107 -9.32 15.07 7.17
N VAL A 108 -8.15 15.66 6.95
CA VAL A 108 -6.97 14.97 6.42
C VAL A 108 -6.42 13.96 7.43
N ALA A 109 -6.38 14.29 8.73
CA ALA A 109 -6.02 13.34 9.78
C ALA A 109 -6.95 12.12 9.77
N ARG A 110 -8.26 12.33 9.62
CA ARG A 110 -9.22 11.22 9.47
C ARG A 110 -8.95 10.37 8.23
N ARG A 111 -8.64 10.99 7.08
CA ARG A 111 -8.24 10.24 5.86
C ARG A 111 -6.98 9.42 6.08
N TYR A 112 -5.99 10.00 6.75
CA TYR A 112 -4.74 9.32 7.10
C TYR A 112 -4.98 8.10 8.00
N ILE A 113 -5.81 8.24 9.05
CA ILE A 113 -6.16 7.13 9.95
C ILE A 113 -6.87 6.00 9.18
N LEU A 114 -7.82 6.32 8.31
CA LEU A 114 -8.49 5.30 7.50
C LEU A 114 -7.50 4.61 6.53
N TYR A 115 -6.58 5.37 5.94
CA TYR A 115 -5.55 4.82 5.07
C TYR A 115 -4.56 3.91 5.82
N ARG A 116 -4.09 4.30 7.02
CA ARG A 116 -3.19 3.45 7.83
C ARG A 116 -3.89 2.17 8.27
N GLU A 117 -5.17 2.24 8.63
CA GLU A 117 -5.97 1.07 9.01
C GLU A 117 -6.17 0.14 7.83
N ALA A 118 -6.51 0.67 6.65
CA ALA A 118 -6.62 -0.14 5.43
C ALA A 118 -5.28 -0.81 5.09
N ARG A 119 -4.15 -0.11 5.25
CA ARG A 119 -2.80 -0.67 5.05
C ARG A 119 -2.38 -1.63 6.16
N ALA A 120 -2.89 -1.50 7.38
CA ALA A 120 -2.69 -2.47 8.45
C ALA A 120 -3.50 -3.75 8.15
N ARG A 121 -4.78 -3.62 7.83
CA ARG A 121 -5.63 -4.75 7.40
C ARG A 121 -5.06 -5.48 6.19
N ALA A 122 -4.61 -4.76 5.17
CA ALA A 122 -3.97 -5.38 3.99
C ALA A 122 -2.64 -6.09 4.31
N ARG A 123 -1.99 -5.77 5.43
CA ARG A 123 -0.81 -6.49 5.92
C ARG A 123 -1.18 -7.70 6.78
N ASP A 124 -2.29 -7.60 7.53
CA ASP A 124 -2.86 -8.69 8.34
C ASP A 124 -3.66 -9.69 7.48
N GLU A 125 -4.03 -9.31 6.26
CA GLU A 125 -4.58 -10.23 5.25
C GLU A 125 -3.54 -11.32 4.94
N GLU A 126 -3.96 -12.58 5.17
CA GLU A 126 -3.15 -13.78 4.96
C GLU A 126 -2.42 -13.75 3.61
N GLN A 127 -1.10 -13.87 3.66
CA GLN A 127 -0.24 -13.89 2.48
C GLN A 127 0.03 -15.32 2.05
N LEU A 128 -0.40 -15.68 0.86
CA LEU A 128 -0.03 -16.93 0.22
C LEU A 128 1.43 -16.83 -0.27
N ARG A 129 2.24 -17.80 0.12
CA ARG A 129 3.58 -18.01 -0.44
C ARG A 129 3.43 -18.93 -1.64
N LEU A 130 3.70 -18.45 -2.84
CA LEU A 130 3.57 -19.22 -4.07
C LEU A 130 4.90 -19.25 -4.82
N ARG A 131 5.01 -20.12 -5.81
CA ARG A 131 6.14 -20.16 -6.75
C ARG A 131 5.73 -19.57 -8.08
N ASP A 132 6.50 -18.63 -8.60
CA ASP A 132 6.29 -18.08 -9.94
C ASP A 132 6.63 -19.09 -11.05
N LEU A 133 6.60 -18.65 -12.31
CA LEU A 133 6.89 -19.51 -13.47
C LEU A 133 8.36 -19.98 -13.51
N ASP A 134 9.28 -19.24 -12.90
CA ASP A 134 10.69 -19.58 -12.81
C ASP A 134 11.02 -20.36 -11.52
N GLY A 135 10.00 -20.65 -10.71
CA GLY A 135 10.11 -21.37 -9.44
C GLY A 135 10.54 -20.52 -8.25
N GLN A 136 10.65 -19.20 -8.41
CA GLN A 136 11.01 -18.27 -7.34
C GLN A 136 9.83 -18.06 -6.39
N GLU A 137 10.13 -17.89 -5.10
CA GLU A 137 9.09 -17.60 -4.10
C GLU A 137 8.54 -16.19 -4.27
N MET A 138 7.21 -16.07 -4.28
CA MET A 138 6.49 -14.82 -4.33
C MET A 138 5.36 -14.78 -3.29
N LEU A 139 5.04 -13.58 -2.81
CA LEU A 139 3.97 -13.35 -1.85
C LEU A 139 2.74 -12.76 -2.56
N VAL A 140 1.58 -13.40 -2.36
CA VAL A 140 0.30 -12.93 -2.86
C VAL A 140 -0.62 -12.68 -1.66
N ASN A 141 -1.04 -11.44 -1.46
CA ASN A 141 -2.06 -11.12 -0.46
C ASN A 141 -3.47 -11.17 -1.07
N ARG A 142 -4.48 -11.12 -0.21
CA ARG A 142 -5.89 -11.17 -0.62
C ARG A 142 -6.30 -10.01 -1.54
N ALA A 143 -5.80 -8.80 -1.29
CA ALA A 143 -6.05 -7.66 -2.18
C ALA A 143 -5.57 -7.91 -3.63
N VAL A 144 -4.38 -8.49 -3.81
CA VAL A 144 -3.84 -8.86 -5.13
C VAL A 144 -4.69 -9.95 -5.78
N LEU A 145 -5.07 -10.98 -5.02
CA LEU A 145 -5.98 -12.03 -5.51
C LEU A 145 -7.32 -11.45 -5.97
N ARG A 146 -7.92 -10.57 -5.15
CA ARG A 146 -9.20 -9.94 -5.46
C ARG A 146 -9.13 -9.12 -6.75
N ASN A 147 -8.05 -8.36 -6.95
CA ASN A 147 -7.84 -7.63 -8.20
C ASN A 147 -7.79 -8.57 -9.41
N TRP A 148 -7.11 -9.72 -9.31
CA TRP A 148 -7.06 -10.68 -10.43
C TRP A 148 -8.41 -11.31 -10.76
N ILE A 149 -9.25 -11.54 -9.75
CA ILE A 149 -10.63 -11.98 -9.94
C ILE A 149 -11.44 -10.84 -10.56
N GLN A 150 -11.29 -9.62 -10.07
CA GLN A 150 -11.98 -8.43 -10.58
C GLN A 150 -11.66 -8.16 -12.05
N ASP A 151 -10.39 -8.30 -12.46
CA ASP A 151 -9.95 -8.13 -13.84
C ASP A 151 -10.72 -9.03 -14.81
N ALA A 152 -10.96 -10.29 -14.41
CA ALA A 152 -11.75 -11.24 -15.20
C ALA A 152 -13.25 -10.92 -15.20
N ALA A 153 -13.72 -10.15 -14.20
CA ALA A 153 -15.11 -9.72 -14.03
C ALA A 153 -15.41 -8.33 -14.60
N ILE A 154 -14.42 -7.59 -15.14
CA ILE A 154 -14.63 -6.26 -15.74
C ILE A 154 -15.77 -6.31 -16.76
N ASP A 155 -16.71 -5.36 -16.72
CA ASP A 155 -17.89 -5.30 -17.60
C ASP A 155 -18.79 -6.55 -17.59
N LEU A 156 -18.54 -7.52 -16.69
CA LEU A 156 -19.40 -8.68 -16.48
C LEU A 156 -20.32 -8.39 -15.30
N GLY A 157 -21.37 -7.60 -15.52
CA GLY A 157 -22.54 -7.49 -14.63
C GLY A 157 -22.25 -7.66 -13.12
N ASP A 158 -23.05 -8.48 -12.45
CA ASP A 158 -22.92 -8.75 -11.02
C ASP A 158 -22.27 -10.13 -10.79
N ILE A 159 -20.95 -10.13 -10.60
CA ILE A 159 -20.13 -11.29 -10.24
C ILE A 159 -19.83 -11.23 -8.73
N ALA A 160 -20.10 -12.32 -8.01
CA ALA A 160 -19.81 -12.42 -6.59
C ALA A 160 -18.31 -12.70 -6.36
N VAL A 161 -17.48 -11.66 -6.53
CA VAL A 161 -16.01 -11.72 -6.40
C VAL A 161 -15.60 -12.30 -5.04
N LYS A 162 -16.30 -11.93 -3.97
CA LYS A 162 -16.01 -12.40 -2.62
C LYS A 162 -16.16 -13.92 -2.48
N ASP A 163 -17.22 -14.49 -3.05
CA ASP A 163 -17.48 -15.94 -2.98
C ASP A 163 -16.45 -16.73 -3.79
N ILE A 164 -16.04 -16.19 -4.95
CA ILE A 164 -14.95 -16.77 -5.75
C ILE A 164 -13.64 -16.73 -4.94
N GLU A 165 -13.33 -15.59 -4.32
CA GLU A 165 -12.13 -15.42 -3.50
C GLU A 165 -12.07 -16.44 -2.37
N GLU A 166 -13.17 -16.64 -1.63
CA GLU A 166 -13.26 -17.62 -0.55
C GLU A 166 -13.01 -19.05 -1.05
N ASP A 167 -13.67 -19.47 -2.13
CA ASP A 167 -13.46 -20.80 -2.72
C ASP A 167 -12.00 -21.00 -3.16
N VAL A 168 -11.40 -20.01 -3.81
CA VAL A 168 -10.01 -20.09 -4.27
C VAL A 168 -9.08 -20.28 -3.07
N LEU A 169 -9.26 -19.51 -2.00
CA LEU A 169 -8.44 -19.61 -0.79
C LEU A 169 -8.56 -20.99 -0.10
N THR A 170 -9.72 -21.67 -0.20
CA THR A 170 -9.84 -23.04 0.35
C THR A 170 -9.00 -24.07 -0.40
N SER A 171 -8.76 -23.84 -1.69
CA SER A 171 -8.07 -24.77 -2.59
C SER A 171 -6.55 -24.55 -2.69
N VAL A 172 -6.06 -23.36 -2.34
CA VAL A 172 -4.65 -22.98 -2.50
C VAL A 172 -3.90 -23.06 -1.17
N ARG A 173 -2.64 -23.51 -1.23
CA ARG A 173 -1.74 -23.68 -0.08
C ARG A 173 -0.41 -22.98 -0.34
N HIS A 174 0.34 -22.72 0.72
CA HIS A 174 1.72 -22.26 0.61
C HIS A 174 2.60 -23.25 -0.17
N GLY A 175 3.51 -22.73 -0.98
CA GLY A 175 4.42 -23.49 -1.84
C GLY A 175 3.81 -23.97 -3.16
N MET A 176 2.51 -23.75 -3.40
CA MET A 176 1.89 -24.05 -4.69
C MET A 176 2.41 -23.16 -5.80
N ALA A 177 2.35 -23.65 -7.04
CA ALA A 177 2.71 -22.84 -8.19
C ALA A 177 1.64 -21.77 -8.46
N LEU A 178 2.04 -20.61 -8.99
CA LEU A 178 1.13 -19.54 -9.37
C LEU A 178 0.08 -20.02 -10.39
N THR A 179 0.46 -20.96 -11.26
CA THR A 179 -0.44 -21.60 -12.23
C THR A 179 -1.54 -22.43 -11.57
N GLU A 180 -1.31 -22.96 -10.36
CA GLU A 180 -2.35 -23.66 -9.59
C GLU A 180 -3.38 -22.67 -9.04
N LEU A 181 -2.94 -21.49 -8.59
CA LEU A 181 -3.84 -20.41 -8.20
C LEU A 181 -4.70 -19.94 -9.39
N ASP A 182 -4.10 -19.78 -10.57
CA ASP A 182 -4.87 -19.43 -11.78
C ASP A 182 -5.93 -20.49 -12.13
N ARG A 183 -5.56 -21.78 -12.05
CA ARG A 183 -6.52 -22.88 -12.25
C ARG A 183 -7.64 -22.85 -11.22
N ALA A 184 -7.33 -22.56 -9.96
CA ALA A 184 -8.34 -22.43 -8.92
C ALA A 184 -9.36 -21.33 -9.23
N ILE A 185 -8.91 -20.16 -9.71
CA ILE A 185 -9.82 -19.07 -10.12
C ILE A 185 -10.73 -19.51 -11.26
N VAL A 186 -10.19 -20.18 -12.28
CA VAL A 186 -10.98 -20.72 -13.41
C VAL A 186 -12.02 -21.74 -12.92
N LEU A 187 -11.63 -22.65 -12.04
CA LEU A 187 -12.51 -23.69 -11.50
C LEU A 187 -13.63 -23.09 -10.63
N ALA A 188 -13.32 -22.10 -9.81
CA ALA A 188 -14.31 -21.38 -9.00
C ALA A 188 -15.35 -20.65 -9.87
N GLY A 189 -14.95 -20.12 -11.03
CA GLY A 189 -15.89 -19.61 -12.03
C GLY A 189 -16.75 -20.72 -12.64
N ARG A 190 -16.12 -21.81 -13.07
CA ARG A 190 -16.82 -22.93 -13.74
C ARG A 190 -17.88 -23.59 -12.86
N SER A 191 -17.63 -23.75 -11.56
CA SER A 191 -18.58 -24.36 -10.63
C SER A 191 -19.89 -23.56 -10.48
N ARG A 192 -19.91 -22.30 -10.92
CA ARG A 192 -21.05 -21.37 -10.79
C ARG A 192 -21.84 -21.15 -12.08
N ILE A 193 -21.45 -21.80 -13.18
CA ILE A 193 -22.11 -21.62 -14.49
C ILE A 193 -23.59 -22.01 -14.43
N GLU A 194 -23.91 -23.08 -13.70
CA GLU A 194 -25.30 -23.54 -13.52
C GLU A 194 -26.14 -22.59 -12.66
N GLN A 195 -25.50 -21.81 -11.79
CA GLN A 195 -26.19 -20.83 -10.95
C GLN A 195 -26.52 -19.57 -11.75
N ARG A 196 -25.55 -19.05 -12.51
CA ARG A 196 -25.73 -17.88 -13.39
C ARG A 196 -24.87 -18.03 -14.66
N PRO A 197 -25.46 -17.87 -15.88
CA PRO A 197 -24.73 -18.01 -17.14
C PRO A 197 -23.52 -17.05 -17.30
N ILE A 198 -23.55 -15.90 -16.63
CA ILE A 198 -22.47 -14.90 -16.67
C ILE A 198 -21.11 -15.47 -16.24
N TYR A 199 -21.09 -16.48 -15.36
CA TYR A 199 -19.87 -17.13 -14.92
C TYR A 199 -19.16 -17.91 -16.02
N SER A 200 -19.84 -18.26 -17.11
CA SER A 200 -19.20 -18.85 -18.29
C SER A 200 -18.22 -17.87 -18.94
N SER A 201 -18.64 -16.59 -19.09
CA SER A 201 -17.78 -15.53 -19.62
C SER A 201 -16.63 -15.20 -18.67
N PHE A 202 -16.91 -15.16 -17.36
CA PHE A 202 -15.89 -14.98 -16.33
C PHE A 202 -14.81 -16.07 -16.41
N ALA A 203 -15.22 -17.35 -16.43
CA ALA A 203 -14.30 -18.48 -16.48
C ALA A 203 -13.45 -18.48 -17.76
N ALA A 204 -14.05 -18.12 -18.90
CA ALA A 204 -13.33 -17.97 -20.17
C ALA A 204 -12.27 -16.86 -20.09
N ARG A 205 -12.60 -15.70 -19.50
CA ARG A 205 -11.65 -14.59 -19.33
C ARG A 205 -10.55 -14.89 -18.33
N ALA A 206 -10.86 -15.58 -17.23
CA ALA A 206 -9.86 -16.03 -16.27
C ALA A 206 -8.86 -17.01 -16.92
N LEU A 207 -9.36 -17.94 -17.74
CA LEU A 207 -8.52 -18.87 -18.51
C LEU A 207 -7.67 -18.14 -19.55
N LEU A 208 -8.27 -17.20 -20.29
CA LEU A 208 -7.54 -16.40 -21.27
C LEU A 208 -6.39 -15.63 -20.61
N ARG A 209 -6.64 -15.04 -19.43
CA ARG A 209 -5.62 -14.34 -18.64
C ARG A 209 -4.48 -15.25 -18.19
N SER A 210 -4.76 -16.49 -17.80
CA SER A 210 -3.71 -17.44 -17.42
C SER A 210 -2.83 -17.79 -18.63
N ILE A 211 -3.45 -18.00 -19.80
CA ILE A 211 -2.72 -18.27 -21.05
C ILE A 211 -1.82 -17.09 -21.43
N TYR A 212 -2.34 -15.85 -21.38
CA TYR A 212 -1.52 -14.67 -21.67
C TYR A 212 -0.36 -14.52 -20.70
N SER A 213 -0.60 -14.75 -19.40
CA SER A 213 0.45 -14.64 -18.40
C SER A 213 1.57 -15.67 -18.61
N GLU A 214 1.21 -16.88 -19.07
CA GLU A 214 2.15 -17.94 -19.41
C GLU A 214 2.99 -17.58 -20.64
N VAL A 215 2.34 -17.10 -21.71
CA VAL A 215 3.03 -16.76 -22.97
C VAL A 215 3.96 -15.56 -22.81
N VAL A 216 3.51 -14.50 -22.11
CA VAL A 216 4.30 -13.27 -21.92
C VAL A 216 5.32 -13.43 -20.77
N LYS A 217 5.29 -14.55 -20.04
CA LYS A 217 6.14 -14.83 -18.86
C LYS A 217 6.06 -13.77 -17.76
N ARG A 218 4.93 -13.06 -17.68
CA ARG A 218 4.61 -12.08 -16.63
C ARG A 218 3.11 -11.90 -16.56
N ARG A 219 2.62 -11.35 -15.44
CA ARG A 219 1.18 -11.09 -15.28
C ARG A 219 0.71 -9.95 -16.17
N VAL A 220 -0.39 -10.18 -16.88
CA VAL A 220 -1.02 -9.21 -17.77
C VAL A 220 -2.53 -9.25 -17.57
N ALA A 221 -3.17 -8.08 -17.45
CA ALA A 221 -4.63 -7.99 -17.48
C ALA A 221 -5.12 -8.13 -18.91
N VAL A 222 -6.30 -8.72 -19.13
CA VAL A 222 -6.83 -8.96 -20.50
C VAL A 222 -6.92 -7.66 -21.32
N ALA A 223 -7.23 -6.53 -20.67
CA ALA A 223 -7.31 -5.22 -21.30
C ALA A 223 -5.96 -4.66 -21.79
N ASP A 224 -4.84 -5.09 -21.20
CA ASP A 224 -3.52 -4.55 -21.52
C ASP A 224 -2.82 -5.33 -22.62
N VAL A 225 -3.40 -6.45 -23.08
CA VAL A 225 -2.73 -7.38 -24.00
C VAL A 225 -2.52 -6.78 -25.38
N ASP A 226 -3.46 -5.95 -25.86
CA ASP A 226 -3.39 -5.29 -27.17
C ASP A 226 -2.14 -4.42 -27.33
N SER A 227 -1.63 -3.86 -26.21
CA SER A 227 -0.38 -3.10 -26.21
C SER A 227 0.87 -3.94 -26.53
N PHE A 228 0.81 -5.27 -26.37
CA PHE A 228 1.92 -6.19 -26.65
C PHE A 228 1.91 -6.73 -28.09
N TYR A 229 0.77 -6.71 -28.76
CA TYR A 229 0.69 -7.05 -30.18
C TYR A 229 1.22 -5.91 -31.07
N ALA A 230 1.16 -4.66 -30.61
CA ALA A 230 1.61 -3.49 -31.38
C ALA A 230 3.15 -3.36 -31.49
N SER A 231 3.91 -4.13 -30.73
CA SER A 231 5.38 -4.04 -30.63
C SER A 231 6.13 -5.31 -31.04
N ALA A 232 5.48 -6.24 -31.75
CA ALA A 232 6.07 -7.48 -32.26
C ALA A 232 6.23 -7.46 -33.80
#